data_AF-A0A931HB47-F1
#
_entry.id   AF-A0A931HB47-F1
#
_cell.length_a   1.000
_cell.length_b   1.000
_cell.length_c   1.000
_cell.angle_alpha   90.00
_cell.angle_beta   90.00
_cell.angle_gamma   90.00
#
_symmetry.space_group_name_H-M   'P 1'
#
loop_
_entity.id
_entity.type
_entity.pdbx_description
1 polymer ?
#
loop_
_entity_poly.entity_id
_entity_poly.type
_entity_poly.pdbx_seq_one_letter_code
_entity_poly.pdbx_strand_id
1 'polypeptide(L)'
;MVHTHGVRTERTLVNVESVSTSRDNVDMENVRTTGQTVAELVARAGLSMRAFAKACGYATASGVQRYMDPEFDANLKPDVAVKMVEALKGKGEPPIAAEEVYALVGMPATNAAPVHYEGASMDRMRQDVPILGTALGADRIEDDLAIEQTHLFTDEIIGYAKRPVILDGRADVYGIYVQGTSMEPRYEDGSIVFAETKRPARIGDSVIVYLRKNGDAHEADDGESARTVLVKRLVKKSGSFVELEQYNPRFTFRLDGKEVLKMHRVLTMDDLLS
;
A
#
# COMPACT_ATOMS: atom_id res chain seq x y z
N MET A 1 22.58 30.83 -69.24
CA MET A 1 23.03 29.42 -69.26
C MET A 1 22.71 28.85 -67.88
N VAL A 2 21.59 28.14 -67.71
CA VAL A 2 21.52 26.66 -67.54
C VAL A 2 22.12 26.24 -66.17
N HIS A 3 21.51 25.57 -65.18
CA HIS A 3 20.35 24.68 -65.00
C HIS A 3 19.90 24.74 -63.51
N THR A 4 18.61 24.92 -63.20
CA THR A 4 17.65 23.90 -62.71
C THR A 4 17.88 23.37 -61.29
N HIS A 5 17.15 23.93 -60.31
CA HIS A 5 16.90 23.34 -58.98
C HIS A 5 15.87 22.20 -59.12
N GLY A 6 16.31 20.96 -58.93
CA GLY A 6 15.44 19.79 -58.87
C GLY A 6 14.87 19.59 -57.47
N VAL A 7 13.65 20.08 -57.22
CA VAL A 7 12.82 19.62 -56.10
C VAL A 7 11.99 18.46 -56.63
N ARG A 8 12.40 17.21 -56.35
CA ARG A 8 11.58 16.02 -56.59
C ARG A 8 10.89 15.63 -55.30
N THR A 9 9.59 15.84 -55.31
CA THR A 9 8.58 15.31 -54.39
C THR A 9 8.57 13.78 -54.55
N GLU A 10 9.05 13.05 -53.54
CA GLU A 10 8.76 11.61 -53.46
C GLU A 10 7.32 11.43 -52.99
N ARG A 11 6.48 11.02 -53.93
CA ARG A 11 5.08 10.63 -53.72
C ARG A 11 5.07 9.33 -52.93
N THR A 12 4.61 9.35 -51.69
CA THR A 12 4.20 8.14 -50.99
C THR A 12 2.93 7.61 -51.66
N LEU A 13 3.05 6.47 -52.34
CA LEU A 13 1.93 5.74 -52.92
C LEU A 13 1.12 5.13 -51.78
N VAL A 14 -0.08 5.64 -51.54
CA VAL A 14 -1.12 4.98 -50.75
C VAL A 14 -1.79 3.93 -51.62
N ASN A 15 -1.53 2.65 -51.32
CA ASN A 15 -2.14 1.54 -52.04
C ASN A 15 -3.58 1.35 -51.57
N VAL A 16 -4.52 1.95 -52.30
CA VAL A 16 -5.96 1.73 -52.18
C VAL A 16 -6.30 0.53 -53.06
N GLU A 17 -6.07 -0.68 -52.58
CA GLU A 17 -6.60 -1.89 -53.22
C GLU A 17 -6.47 -3.09 -52.28
N SER A 18 -7.58 -3.42 -51.60
CA SER A 18 -7.93 -4.78 -51.17
C SER A 18 -9.36 -4.75 -50.64
N VAL A 19 -10.31 -4.55 -51.56
CA VAL A 19 -11.67 -5.04 -51.35
C VAL A 19 -11.59 -6.55 -51.41
N SER A 20 -11.48 -7.23 -50.26
CA SER A 20 -11.69 -8.67 -50.22
C SER A 20 -13.20 -8.93 -50.13
N THR A 21 -13.86 -8.97 -51.29
CA THR A 21 -15.05 -9.79 -51.47
C THR A 21 -14.63 -11.25 -51.37
N SER A 22 -14.51 -11.79 -50.16
CA SER A 22 -14.60 -13.23 -49.94
C SER A 22 -15.96 -13.53 -49.32
N ARG A 23 -16.89 -13.95 -50.18
CA ARG A 23 -18.01 -14.77 -49.78
C ARG A 23 -17.43 -16.15 -49.53
N ASP A 24 -16.87 -16.36 -48.35
CA ASP A 24 -16.50 -17.68 -47.90
C ASP A 24 -17.76 -18.31 -47.28
N ASN A 25 -18.53 -18.97 -48.16
CA ASN A 25 -19.51 -19.96 -47.77
C ASN A 25 -18.76 -21.13 -47.13
N VAL A 26 -18.53 -21.01 -45.82
CA VAL A 26 -18.17 -22.12 -44.94
C VAL A 26 -19.47 -22.58 -44.29
N ASP A 27 -19.71 -23.89 -44.28
CA ASP A 27 -20.94 -24.54 -43.83
C ASP A 27 -21.52 -23.93 -42.54
N MET A 28 -22.75 -23.41 -42.64
CA MET A 28 -23.54 -22.83 -41.55
C MET A 28 -23.93 -23.87 -40.49
N GLU A 29 -23.06 -24.16 -39.52
CA GLU A 29 -23.55 -24.40 -38.17
C GLU A 29 -24.02 -23.05 -37.62
N ASN A 30 -25.31 -22.94 -37.27
CA ASN A 30 -25.95 -21.73 -36.78
C ASN A 30 -25.19 -21.11 -35.59
N VAL A 31 -24.25 -20.19 -35.85
CA VAL A 31 -23.69 -19.32 -34.82
C VAL A 31 -24.82 -18.40 -34.39
N ARG A 32 -25.43 -18.71 -33.23
CA ARG A 32 -26.50 -17.90 -32.66
C ARG A 32 -25.92 -16.56 -32.26
N THR A 33 -26.61 -15.49 -32.62
CA THR A 33 -26.20 -14.16 -32.18
C THR A 33 -26.43 -14.01 -30.68
N THR A 34 -25.71 -13.07 -30.07
CA THR A 34 -25.90 -12.71 -28.66
C THR A 34 -27.38 -12.42 -28.36
N GLY A 35 -28.07 -11.69 -29.24
CA GLY A 35 -29.48 -11.32 -29.05
C GLY A 35 -30.47 -12.47 -29.18
N GLN A 36 -30.28 -13.38 -30.15
CA GLN A 36 -31.08 -14.61 -30.25
C GLN A 36 -31.00 -15.43 -28.96
N THR A 37 -29.81 -15.51 -28.41
CA THR A 37 -29.52 -16.32 -27.24
C THR A 37 -30.10 -15.72 -25.95
N VAL A 38 -30.00 -14.39 -25.76
CA VAL A 38 -30.68 -13.71 -24.65
C VAL A 38 -32.19 -13.93 -24.74
N ALA A 39 -32.77 -13.88 -25.95
CA ALA A 39 -34.20 -14.13 -26.14
C ALA A 39 -34.61 -15.57 -25.79
N GLU A 40 -33.80 -16.57 -26.17
CA GLU A 40 -34.02 -17.97 -25.79
C GLU A 40 -33.97 -18.17 -24.27
N LEU A 41 -33.00 -17.56 -23.58
CA LEU A 41 -32.90 -17.64 -22.12
C LEU A 41 -34.09 -16.99 -21.41
N VAL A 42 -34.54 -15.83 -21.90
CA VAL A 42 -35.73 -15.14 -21.37
C VAL A 42 -36.99 -15.98 -21.59
N ALA A 43 -37.12 -16.60 -22.76
CA ALA A 43 -38.22 -17.52 -23.06
C ALA A 43 -38.17 -18.77 -22.17
N ARG A 44 -36.98 -19.37 -21.97
CA ARG A 44 -36.77 -20.51 -21.07
C ARG A 44 -37.10 -20.16 -19.62
N ALA A 45 -36.80 -18.93 -19.19
CA ALA A 45 -37.19 -18.42 -17.87
C ALA A 45 -38.70 -18.15 -17.71
N GLY A 46 -39.49 -18.27 -18.79
CA GLY A 46 -40.93 -17.97 -18.79
C GLY A 46 -41.26 -16.49 -18.61
N LEU A 47 -40.32 -15.58 -18.90
CA LEU A 47 -40.49 -14.16 -18.67
C LEU A 47 -40.96 -13.44 -19.94
N SER A 48 -41.96 -12.57 -19.82
CA SER A 48 -42.25 -11.59 -20.87
C SER A 48 -41.13 -10.54 -20.94
N MET A 49 -40.93 -9.90 -22.10
CA MET A 49 -39.94 -8.84 -22.27
C MET A 49 -40.07 -7.71 -21.23
N ARG A 50 -41.30 -7.37 -20.83
CA ARG A 50 -41.57 -6.39 -19.76
C ARG A 50 -41.19 -6.91 -18.38
N ALA A 51 -41.46 -8.18 -18.08
CA ALA A 51 -41.09 -8.80 -16.81
C ALA A 51 -39.56 -8.94 -16.69
N PHE A 52 -38.90 -9.30 -17.78
CA PHE A 52 -37.44 -9.35 -17.88
C PHE A 52 -36.80 -7.97 -17.69
N ALA A 53 -37.30 -6.94 -18.38
CA ALA A 53 -36.82 -5.56 -18.22
C ALA A 53 -36.90 -5.11 -16.76
N LYS A 54 -38.04 -5.38 -16.09
CA LYS A 54 -38.23 -5.07 -14.66
C LYS A 54 -37.26 -5.86 -13.78
N ALA A 55 -37.04 -7.14 -14.05
CA ALA A 55 -36.10 -7.97 -13.31
C ALA A 55 -34.64 -7.49 -13.45
N CYS A 56 -34.26 -6.98 -14.62
CA CYS A 56 -32.96 -6.36 -14.88
C CYS A 56 -32.85 -4.90 -14.36
N GLY A 57 -33.89 -4.35 -13.71
CA GLY A 57 -33.88 -2.99 -13.17
C GLY A 57 -34.06 -1.87 -14.21
N TYR A 58 -34.62 -2.16 -15.39
CA TYR A 58 -34.97 -1.14 -16.40
C TYR A 58 -36.40 -0.61 -16.20
N ALA A 59 -36.61 0.67 -16.50
CA ALA A 59 -37.90 1.33 -16.36
C ALA A 59 -38.95 0.87 -17.39
N THR A 60 -38.53 0.51 -18.60
CA THR A 60 -39.41 0.14 -19.72
C THR A 60 -38.84 -1.04 -20.52
N ALA A 61 -39.73 -1.76 -21.22
CA ALA A 61 -39.35 -2.90 -22.07
C ALA A 61 -38.39 -2.52 -23.22
N SER A 62 -38.43 -1.27 -23.69
CA SER A 62 -37.50 -0.75 -24.71
C SER A 62 -36.04 -0.75 -24.26
N GLY A 63 -35.76 -0.72 -22.94
CA GLY A 63 -34.40 -0.74 -22.41
C GLY A 63 -33.64 -2.05 -22.62
N VAL A 64 -34.36 -3.16 -22.81
CA VAL A 64 -33.77 -4.49 -23.06
C VAL A 64 -33.94 -4.98 -24.50
N GLN A 65 -34.84 -4.35 -25.27
CA GLN A 65 -35.20 -4.78 -26.63
C GLN A 65 -33.98 -4.91 -27.55
N ARG A 66 -33.04 -3.96 -27.49
CA ARG A 66 -31.82 -3.98 -28.31
C ARG A 66 -30.92 -5.20 -28.07
N TYR A 67 -31.01 -5.80 -26.89
CA TYR A 67 -30.21 -6.97 -26.51
C TYR A 67 -30.94 -8.29 -26.77
N MET A 68 -32.19 -8.23 -27.22
CA MET A 68 -32.98 -9.38 -27.67
C MET A 68 -33.22 -9.33 -29.18
N ASP A 69 -32.57 -8.38 -29.87
CA ASP A 69 -32.64 -8.24 -31.33
C ASP A 69 -31.88 -9.39 -31.98
N PRO A 70 -32.48 -10.15 -32.92
CA PRO A 70 -31.78 -11.24 -33.58
C PRO A 70 -30.51 -10.83 -34.33
N GLU A 71 -30.37 -9.56 -34.73
CA GLU A 71 -29.18 -9.03 -35.39
C GLU A 71 -28.11 -8.54 -34.40
N PHE A 72 -28.39 -8.51 -33.09
CA PHE A 72 -27.44 -8.07 -32.08
C PHE A 72 -26.38 -9.13 -31.82
N ASP A 73 -25.17 -8.87 -32.32
CA ASP A 73 -24.02 -9.74 -32.14
C ASP A 73 -22.78 -8.98 -31.68
N ALA A 74 -22.86 -8.43 -30.46
CA ALA A 74 -21.77 -7.70 -29.83
C ALA A 74 -21.69 -8.00 -28.34
N ASN A 75 -20.48 -7.86 -27.77
CA ASN A 75 -20.27 -8.04 -26.34
C ASN A 75 -21.16 -7.09 -25.51
N LEU A 76 -21.87 -7.65 -24.54
CA LEU A 76 -22.64 -6.85 -23.58
C LEU A 76 -21.69 -6.15 -22.61
N LYS A 77 -22.10 -4.95 -22.16
CA LYS A 77 -21.38 -4.26 -21.09
C LYS A 77 -21.48 -5.11 -19.80
N PRO A 78 -20.41 -5.18 -18.98
CA PRO A 78 -20.39 -5.98 -17.74
C PRO A 78 -21.59 -5.75 -16.82
N ASP A 79 -21.97 -4.49 -16.60
CA ASP A 79 -23.12 -4.13 -15.74
C ASP A 79 -24.46 -4.68 -16.26
N VAL A 80 -24.60 -4.81 -17.58
CA VAL A 80 -25.81 -5.35 -18.20
C VAL A 80 -25.83 -6.86 -18.06
N ALA A 81 -24.69 -7.53 -18.24
CA ALA A 81 -24.56 -8.97 -18.04
C ALA A 81 -24.89 -9.38 -16.60
N VAL A 82 -24.39 -8.65 -15.60
CA VAL A 82 -24.70 -8.88 -14.18
C VAL A 82 -26.21 -8.80 -13.92
N LYS A 83 -26.88 -7.77 -14.46
CA LYS A 83 -28.34 -7.62 -14.34
C LYS A 83 -29.12 -8.77 -14.98
N MET A 84 -28.65 -9.26 -16.13
CA MET A 84 -29.26 -10.41 -16.81
C MET A 84 -29.08 -11.70 -16.02
N VAL A 85 -27.90 -11.92 -15.42
CA VAL A 85 -27.62 -13.08 -14.55
C VAL A 85 -28.54 -13.05 -13.34
N GLU A 86 -28.66 -11.92 -12.64
CA GLU A 86 -29.58 -11.78 -11.51
C GLU A 86 -31.04 -12.04 -11.91
N ALA A 87 -31.43 -11.59 -13.10
CA ALA A 87 -32.80 -11.76 -13.59
C ALA A 87 -33.13 -13.21 -13.99
N LEU A 88 -32.16 -13.99 -14.47
CA LEU A 88 -32.37 -15.28 -15.13
C LEU A 88 -31.90 -16.50 -14.30
N LYS A 89 -30.87 -16.34 -13.45
CA LYS A 89 -30.26 -17.45 -12.69
C LYS A 89 -31.32 -18.24 -11.90
N GLY A 90 -31.31 -19.57 -12.08
CA GLY A 90 -32.19 -20.49 -11.38
C GLY A 90 -33.63 -20.56 -11.91
N LYS A 91 -33.97 -19.85 -13.00
CA LYS A 91 -35.28 -19.91 -13.64
C LYS A 91 -35.28 -20.87 -14.83
N GLY A 92 -36.46 -21.34 -15.21
CA GLY A 92 -36.66 -22.24 -16.35
C GLY A 92 -36.35 -23.72 -16.06
N GLU A 93 -36.66 -24.57 -17.02
CA GLU A 93 -36.31 -26.00 -16.99
C GLU A 93 -35.53 -26.38 -18.26
N PRO A 94 -34.26 -26.84 -18.15
CA PRO A 94 -33.46 -26.90 -16.92
C PRO A 94 -33.13 -25.48 -16.37
N PRO A 95 -32.84 -25.35 -15.06
CA PRO A 95 -32.53 -24.06 -14.44
C PRO A 95 -31.34 -23.37 -15.11
N ILE A 96 -31.51 -22.11 -15.50
CA ILE A 96 -30.46 -21.31 -16.14
C ILE A 96 -29.29 -21.11 -15.16
N ALA A 97 -28.10 -21.58 -15.53
CA ALA A 97 -26.87 -21.32 -14.79
C ALA A 97 -26.33 -19.91 -15.10
N ALA A 98 -25.62 -19.31 -14.14
CA ALA A 98 -24.97 -18.01 -14.36
C ALA A 98 -23.90 -18.10 -15.46
N GLU A 99 -23.21 -19.24 -15.55
CA GLU A 99 -22.19 -19.54 -16.55
C GLU A 99 -22.73 -19.55 -17.97
N GLU A 100 -23.96 -20.03 -18.18
CA GLU A 100 -24.62 -19.96 -19.48
C GLU A 100 -24.75 -18.49 -19.90
N VAL A 101 -25.29 -17.63 -19.03
CA VAL A 101 -25.45 -16.20 -19.33
C VAL A 101 -24.09 -15.53 -19.57
N TYR A 102 -23.05 -15.82 -18.77
CA TYR A 102 -21.72 -15.20 -18.93
C TYR A 102 -20.99 -15.65 -20.21
N ALA A 103 -21.07 -16.94 -20.56
CA ALA A 103 -20.46 -17.48 -21.77
C ALA A 103 -21.03 -16.83 -23.04
N LEU A 104 -22.31 -16.48 -23.02
CA LEU A 104 -23.04 -15.90 -24.16
C LEU A 104 -22.78 -14.40 -24.36
N VAL A 105 -22.21 -13.72 -23.37
CA VAL A 105 -21.92 -12.27 -23.43
C VAL A 105 -20.44 -11.95 -23.68
N GLY A 106 -19.64 -12.96 -24.02
CA GLY A 106 -18.19 -12.81 -24.23
C GLY A 106 -17.42 -12.53 -22.94
N MET A 107 -18.01 -12.76 -21.76
CA MET A 107 -17.32 -12.67 -20.49
C MET A 107 -16.87 -14.08 -20.07
N PRO A 108 -15.56 -14.37 -20.01
CA PRO A 108 -15.11 -15.65 -19.48
C PRO A 108 -15.64 -15.80 -18.06
N ALA A 109 -16.18 -16.98 -17.72
CA ALA A 109 -16.55 -17.31 -16.35
C ALA A 109 -15.36 -16.96 -15.45
N THR A 110 -15.63 -16.25 -14.34
CA THR A 110 -14.59 -15.92 -13.36
C THR A 110 -13.92 -17.22 -12.90
N ASN A 111 -12.74 -17.48 -13.44
CA ASN A 111 -11.89 -18.63 -13.14
C ASN A 111 -11.04 -18.38 -11.88
N ALA A 112 -11.17 -17.20 -11.28
CA ALA A 112 -10.70 -16.93 -9.93
C ALA A 112 -11.66 -17.58 -8.93
N ALA A 113 -11.42 -18.85 -8.60
CA ALA A 113 -11.86 -19.37 -7.33
C ALA A 113 -11.05 -18.65 -6.24
N PRO A 114 -11.68 -17.98 -5.26
CA PRO A 114 -10.94 -17.54 -4.08
C PRO A 114 -10.41 -18.80 -3.40
N VAL A 115 -9.12 -19.08 -3.61
CA VAL A 115 -8.43 -20.10 -2.86
C VAL A 115 -8.33 -19.55 -1.44
N HIS A 116 -9.23 -20.01 -0.57
CA HIS A 116 -9.00 -19.90 0.86
C HIS A 116 -7.78 -20.77 1.16
N TYR A 117 -6.59 -20.16 1.13
CA TYR A 117 -5.39 -20.78 1.63
C TYR A 117 -5.62 -21.02 3.13
N GLU A 118 -5.93 -22.26 3.51
CA GLU A 118 -5.70 -22.73 4.87
C GLU A 118 -4.19 -22.58 5.15
N GLY A 119 -3.80 -21.42 5.69
CA GLY A 119 -2.39 -21.12 5.99
C GLY A 119 -1.93 -19.70 5.66
N ALA A 120 -2.70 -18.88 4.93
CA ALA A 120 -2.43 -17.44 4.94
C ALA A 120 -2.87 -16.92 6.31
N SER A 121 -1.93 -16.78 7.24
CA SER A 121 -2.22 -16.16 8.53
C SER A 121 -2.91 -14.81 8.27
N MET A 122 -4.18 -14.74 8.62
CA MET A 122 -4.92 -13.49 8.67
C MET A 122 -4.39 -12.55 9.77
N ASP A 123 -3.32 -12.94 10.49
CA ASP A 123 -2.50 -12.03 11.28
C ASP A 123 -1.75 -11.07 10.36
N ARG A 124 -2.52 -10.12 9.82
CA ARG A 124 -1.97 -8.85 9.40
C ARG A 124 -1.28 -8.27 10.62
N MET A 125 0.03 -8.10 10.51
CA MET A 125 0.84 -7.39 11.48
C MET A 125 0.10 -6.15 11.99
N ARG A 126 -0.17 -6.10 13.30
CA ARG A 126 -0.94 -5.00 13.91
C ARG A 126 -0.24 -3.67 13.59
N GLN A 127 -0.99 -2.61 13.34
CA GLN A 127 -0.43 -1.28 13.07
C GLN A 127 -0.66 -0.36 14.27
N ASP A 128 0.01 -0.67 15.38
CA ASP A 128 -0.20 -0.06 16.69
C ASP A 128 1.11 0.23 17.45
N VAL A 129 2.27 0.30 16.77
CA VAL A 129 3.48 0.88 17.38
C VAL A 129 3.42 2.40 17.22
N PRO A 130 3.30 3.19 18.29
CA PRO A 130 3.21 4.64 18.19
C PRO A 130 4.54 5.22 17.69
N ILE A 131 4.46 6.16 16.75
CA ILE A 131 5.60 6.97 16.30
C ILE A 131 5.48 8.33 16.98
N LEU A 132 6.49 8.71 17.76
CA LEU A 132 6.51 9.96 18.49
C LEU A 132 7.05 11.10 17.62
N GLY A 133 6.55 12.30 17.84
CA GLY A 133 6.99 13.52 17.17
C GLY A 133 8.46 13.83 17.49
N THR A 134 9.23 14.19 16.46
CA THR A 134 10.62 14.61 16.59
C THR A 134 10.88 15.88 15.80
N ALA A 135 11.73 16.76 16.34
CA ALA A 135 12.24 17.93 15.63
C ALA A 135 13.75 18.09 15.86
N LEU A 136 14.45 18.73 14.94
CA LEU A 136 15.85 19.08 15.12
C LEU A 136 16.01 20.06 16.28
N GLY A 137 16.90 19.73 17.22
CA GLY A 137 17.29 20.60 18.34
C GLY A 137 18.51 21.44 18.00
N ALA A 138 18.86 22.37 18.88
CA ALA A 138 20.08 23.14 18.73
C ALA A 138 21.31 22.24 18.96
N ASP A 139 22.34 22.40 18.13
CA ASP A 139 23.58 21.65 18.30
C ASP A 139 24.28 22.04 19.61
N ARG A 140 24.79 21.04 20.32
CA ARG A 140 25.73 21.23 21.41
C ARG A 140 27.14 21.17 20.86
N ILE A 141 27.97 22.17 21.16
CA ILE A 141 29.38 22.16 20.78
C ILE A 141 30.20 21.59 21.93
N GLU A 142 30.97 20.54 21.63
CA GLU A 142 31.91 19.91 22.56
C GLU A 142 33.19 19.58 21.80
N ASP A 143 34.34 20.05 22.29
CA ASP A 143 35.65 19.90 21.63
C ASP A 143 35.64 20.31 20.13
N ASP A 144 35.04 21.46 19.82
CA ASP A 144 34.84 22.00 18.45
C ASP A 144 34.02 21.11 17.50
N LEU A 145 33.35 20.08 18.02
CA LEU A 145 32.48 19.18 17.28
C LEU A 145 31.02 19.40 17.66
N ALA A 146 30.16 19.43 16.63
CA ALA A 146 28.73 19.54 16.79
C ALA A 146 28.13 18.17 17.17
N ILE A 147 27.47 18.14 18.33
CA ILE A 147 26.63 17.04 18.80
C ILE A 147 25.19 17.44 18.51
N GLU A 148 24.64 16.86 17.44
CA GLU A 148 23.25 17.06 17.04
C GLU A 148 22.30 16.60 18.15
N GLN A 149 21.36 17.47 18.50
CA GLN A 149 20.30 17.20 19.46
C GLN A 149 18.95 17.03 18.75
N THR A 150 18.06 16.22 19.33
CA THR A 150 16.69 16.05 18.84
C THR A 150 15.72 16.44 19.94
N HIS A 151 14.70 17.22 19.62
CA HIS A 151 13.54 17.38 20.49
C HIS A 151 12.56 16.23 20.24
N LEU A 152 12.18 15.53 21.29
CA LEU A 152 11.23 14.44 21.29
C LEU A 152 9.97 14.84 22.06
N PHE A 153 8.82 14.75 21.40
CA PHE A 153 7.50 15.09 21.93
C PHE A 153 6.80 13.79 22.34
N THR A 154 6.86 13.44 23.63
CA THR A 154 6.36 12.14 24.12
C THR A 154 4.84 12.02 24.14
N ASP A 155 4.15 13.15 24.13
CA ASP A 155 2.69 13.30 24.09
C ASP A 155 2.14 13.42 22.65
N GLU A 156 3.01 13.66 21.67
CA GLU A 156 2.63 13.80 20.27
C GLU A 156 2.87 12.51 19.48
N ILE A 157 1.79 11.80 19.15
CA ILE A 157 1.83 10.63 18.25
C ILE A 157 1.56 11.11 16.82
N ILE A 158 2.58 11.05 15.95
CA ILE A 158 2.50 11.48 14.55
C ILE A 158 2.04 10.37 13.60
N GLY A 159 2.03 9.12 14.07
CA GLY A 159 1.59 7.97 13.27
C GLY A 159 1.76 6.64 13.98
N TYR A 160 1.42 5.56 13.28
CA TYR A 160 1.57 4.20 13.77
C TYR A 160 2.30 3.33 12.75
N ALA A 161 3.36 2.67 13.20
CA ALA A 161 4.07 1.66 12.43
C ALA A 161 3.46 0.28 12.67
N LYS A 162 3.77 -0.65 11.77
CA LYS A 162 3.43 -2.06 11.94
C LYS A 162 4.29 -2.68 13.04
N ARG A 163 3.68 -3.50 13.90
CA ARG A 163 4.27 -4.19 15.05
C ARG A 163 4.65 -5.62 14.66
N PRO A 164 5.94 -5.95 14.46
CA PRO A 164 6.39 -7.32 14.29
C PRO A 164 5.76 -8.25 15.33
N VAL A 165 5.40 -9.47 14.94
CA VAL A 165 4.68 -10.42 15.80
C VAL A 165 5.46 -10.71 17.09
N ILE A 166 6.80 -10.72 17.04
CA ILE A 166 7.65 -10.85 18.24
C ILE A 166 7.44 -9.73 19.26
N LEU A 167 6.91 -8.57 18.83
CA LEU A 167 6.61 -7.42 19.68
C LEU A 167 5.13 -7.35 20.07
N ASP A 168 4.31 -8.36 19.79
CA ASP A 168 2.90 -8.37 20.18
C ASP A 168 2.71 -8.22 21.70
N GLY A 169 1.78 -7.34 22.08
CA GLY A 169 1.52 -7.00 23.48
C GLY A 169 2.59 -6.12 24.15
N ARG A 170 3.68 -5.78 23.46
CA ARG A 170 4.75 -4.94 24.01
C ARG A 170 4.42 -3.44 23.93
N ALA A 171 3.71 -2.95 24.94
CA ALA A 171 3.42 -1.52 25.10
C ALA A 171 4.67 -0.66 25.40
N ASP A 172 5.82 -1.29 25.65
CA ASP A 172 7.07 -0.60 25.96
C ASP A 172 7.90 -0.21 24.72
N VAL A 173 7.35 -0.40 23.51
CA VAL A 173 8.02 -0.08 22.24
C VAL A 173 7.34 1.09 21.54
N TYR A 174 8.16 2.03 21.07
CA TYR A 174 7.74 3.17 20.26
C TYR A 174 8.74 3.43 19.12
N GLY A 175 8.31 4.15 18.09
CA GLY A 175 9.14 4.61 16.98
C GLY A 175 9.47 6.10 17.07
N ILE A 176 10.60 6.50 16.50
CA ILE A 176 10.94 7.91 16.23
C ILE A 176 11.53 8.02 14.83
N TYR A 177 11.42 9.19 14.22
CA TYR A 177 12.24 9.53 13.07
C TYR A 177 13.57 10.12 13.54
N VAL A 178 14.67 9.59 13.01
CA VAL A 178 16.01 10.14 13.26
C VAL A 178 16.08 11.53 12.63
N GLN A 179 16.67 12.47 13.36
CA GLN A 179 16.90 13.84 12.90
C GLN A 179 18.41 14.07 12.83
N GLY A 180 18.87 14.61 11.69
CA GLY A 180 20.28 14.92 11.46
C GLY A 180 21.07 13.73 10.93
N THR A 181 22.36 13.97 10.70
CA THR A 181 23.26 13.06 9.97
C THR A 181 24.26 12.36 10.87
N SER A 182 24.28 12.66 12.16
CA SER A 182 25.33 12.22 13.09
C SER A 182 25.46 10.70 13.25
N MET A 183 24.42 9.96 12.88
CA MET A 183 24.37 8.50 12.97
C MET A 183 24.56 7.79 11.63
N GLU A 184 24.84 8.50 10.55
CA GLU A 184 25.16 7.89 9.26
C GLU A 184 26.50 7.13 9.33
N PRO A 185 26.61 5.94 8.68
CA PRO A 185 25.62 5.31 7.79
C PRO A 185 24.65 4.35 8.51
N ARG A 186 24.68 4.27 9.84
CA ARG A 186 23.83 3.31 10.57
C ARG A 186 22.36 3.71 10.55
N TYR A 187 22.09 5.00 10.75
CA TYR A 187 20.76 5.59 10.66
C TYR A 187 20.86 6.88 9.85
N GLU A 188 20.14 6.92 8.74
CA GLU A 188 20.02 8.09 7.87
C GLU A 188 18.99 9.07 8.45
N ASP A 189 19.11 10.34 8.08
CA ASP A 189 18.09 11.36 8.41
C ASP A 189 16.71 10.93 7.89
N GLY A 190 15.68 11.09 8.72
CA GLY A 190 14.31 10.67 8.40
C GLY A 190 14.06 9.15 8.45
N SER A 191 15.07 8.32 8.75
CA SER A 191 14.86 6.89 8.98
C SER A 191 14.08 6.63 10.28
N ILE A 192 13.24 5.59 10.29
CA ILE A 192 12.52 5.18 11.51
C ILE A 192 13.37 4.21 12.33
N VAL A 193 13.45 4.46 13.63
CA VAL A 193 14.04 3.52 14.60
C VAL A 193 13.03 3.20 15.70
N PHE A 194 13.05 1.95 16.17
CA PHE A 194 12.21 1.50 17.28
C PHE A 194 13.03 1.43 18.56
N ALA A 195 12.48 1.92 19.67
CA ALA A 195 13.12 1.87 20.97
C ALA A 195 12.23 1.20 22.01
N GLU A 196 12.86 0.51 22.96
CA GLU A 196 12.20 -0.12 24.11
C GLU A 196 12.54 0.61 25.41
N THR A 197 11.55 0.71 26.31
CA THR A 197 11.70 1.44 27.58
C THR A 197 12.08 0.56 28.76
N LYS A 198 11.80 -0.77 28.69
CA LYS A 198 11.96 -1.67 29.84
C LYS A 198 13.33 -2.34 29.93
N ARG A 199 13.92 -2.74 28.80
CA ARG A 199 15.21 -3.44 28.82
C ARG A 199 16.35 -2.43 28.88
N PRO A 200 17.33 -2.61 29.78
CA PRO A 200 18.49 -1.73 29.83
C PRO A 200 19.37 -1.90 28.58
N ALA A 201 19.88 -0.78 28.08
CA ALA A 201 20.85 -0.77 26.98
C ALA A 201 22.17 -1.42 27.39
N ARG A 202 22.76 -2.18 26.47
CA ARG A 202 24.07 -2.82 26.59
C ARG A 202 25.13 -1.98 25.91
N ILE A 203 26.39 -2.17 26.31
CA ILE A 203 27.52 -1.58 25.59
C ILE A 203 27.48 -2.06 24.13
N GLY A 204 27.59 -1.13 23.19
CA GLY A 204 27.51 -1.37 21.76
C GLY A 204 26.13 -1.09 21.15
N ASP A 205 25.07 -1.02 21.96
CA ASP A 205 23.72 -0.71 21.49
C ASP A 205 23.60 0.73 21.04
N SER A 206 22.69 0.97 20.10
CA SER A 206 22.19 2.31 19.83
C SER A 206 21.15 2.70 20.88
N VAL A 207 21.17 3.95 21.31
CA VAL A 207 20.40 4.42 22.45
C VAL A 207 19.79 5.79 22.16
N ILE A 208 18.62 6.02 22.75
CA ILE A 208 18.00 7.34 22.87
C ILE A 208 18.24 7.80 24.31
N VAL A 209 19.09 8.80 24.48
CA VAL A 209 19.47 9.35 25.80
C VAL A 209 18.67 10.62 26.05
N TYR A 210 17.85 10.62 27.10
CA TYR A 210 17.10 11.80 27.52
C TYR A 210 17.99 12.67 28.41
N LEU A 211 18.09 13.96 28.07
CA LEU A 211 18.85 14.93 28.84
C LEU A 211 17.95 15.68 29.82
N ARG A 212 18.47 16.00 31.01
CA ARG A 212 17.84 16.94 31.95
C ARG A 212 18.05 18.38 31.46
N LYS A 213 17.05 19.25 31.59
CA LYS A 213 17.24 20.68 31.35
C LYS A 213 18.17 21.24 32.43
N ASN A 214 19.23 21.91 32.01
CA ASN A 214 20.18 22.62 32.89
C ASN A 214 20.85 21.79 34.00
N GLY A 215 20.89 20.46 33.89
CA GLY A 215 21.52 19.59 34.89
C GLY A 215 20.84 19.57 36.26
N ASP A 216 19.58 20.03 36.34
CA ASP A 216 18.85 20.07 37.61
C ASP A 216 18.38 18.65 37.99
N ALA A 217 18.94 18.12 39.08
CA ALA A 217 18.69 16.75 39.53
C ALA A 217 17.25 16.54 40.02
N HIS A 218 16.50 17.62 40.26
CA HIS A 218 15.13 17.60 40.74
C HIS A 218 14.09 17.70 39.62
N GLU A 219 14.51 17.81 38.35
CA GLU A 219 13.58 17.83 37.24
C GLU A 219 12.95 16.43 37.05
N ALA A 220 11.66 16.34 37.35
CA ALA A 220 10.83 15.19 37.04
C ALA A 220 10.32 15.30 35.60
N ASP A 221 10.06 14.14 34.99
CA ASP A 221 9.40 14.05 33.69
C ASP A 221 7.94 14.51 33.85
N ASP A 222 7.65 15.74 33.43
CA ASP A 222 6.31 16.32 33.41
C ASP A 222 5.41 15.69 32.33
N GLY A 223 5.99 14.95 31.37
CA GLY A 223 5.28 14.29 30.29
C GLY A 223 4.64 15.22 29.24
N GLU A 224 4.63 16.54 29.49
CA GLU A 224 3.93 17.56 28.70
C GLU A 224 4.88 18.43 27.85
N SER A 225 6.19 18.35 28.09
CA SER A 225 7.18 19.15 27.37
C SER A 225 8.03 18.32 26.41
N ALA A 226 8.36 18.91 25.26
CA ALA A 226 9.42 18.41 24.39
C ALA A 226 10.71 18.19 25.19
N ARG A 227 11.30 16.99 25.07
CA ARG A 227 12.53 16.60 25.76
C ARG A 227 13.70 16.59 24.78
N THR A 228 14.82 17.16 25.19
CA THR A 228 16.07 17.06 24.42
C THR A 228 16.64 15.65 24.58
N VAL A 229 16.82 14.96 23.46
CA VAL A 229 17.39 13.62 23.40
C VAL A 229 18.57 13.56 22.44
N LEU A 230 19.43 12.57 22.67
CA LEU A 230 20.52 12.21 21.75
C LEU A 230 20.31 10.79 21.25
N VAL A 231 20.38 10.59 19.93
CA VAL A 231 20.47 9.27 19.31
C VAL A 231 21.95 8.99 19.02
N LYS A 232 22.54 8.03 19.75
CA LYS A 232 23.98 7.73 19.71
C LYS A 232 24.26 6.25 19.96
N ARG A 233 25.49 5.79 19.78
CA ARG A 233 25.94 4.46 20.22
C ARG A 233 26.52 4.51 21.63
N LEU A 234 26.09 3.61 22.50
CA LEU A 234 26.65 3.49 23.85
C LEU A 234 28.01 2.76 23.81
N VAL A 235 29.08 3.47 24.16
CA VAL A 235 30.45 2.89 24.19
C VAL A 235 30.82 2.42 25.59
N LYS A 236 30.44 3.19 26.61
CA LYS A 236 30.75 2.87 28.00
C LYS A 236 29.68 3.42 28.93
N LYS A 237 29.44 2.70 30.03
CA LYS A 237 28.56 3.12 31.11
C LYS A 237 29.27 2.94 32.45
N SER A 238 29.30 4.01 33.24
CA SER A 238 29.81 4.06 34.60
C SER A 238 28.68 4.51 35.55
N GLY A 239 28.90 4.45 36.86
CA GLY A 239 28.02 5.09 37.83
C GLY A 239 28.03 6.62 37.76
N SER A 240 29.08 7.21 37.19
CA SER A 240 29.28 8.67 37.13
C SER A 240 29.13 9.29 35.74
N PHE A 241 29.21 8.51 34.66
CA PHE A 241 29.15 9.03 33.28
C PHE A 241 28.65 7.98 32.30
N VAL A 242 28.20 8.44 31.14
CA VAL A 242 27.98 7.62 29.94
C VAL A 242 28.86 8.14 28.81
N GLU A 243 29.46 7.25 28.05
CA GLU A 243 30.29 7.58 26.89
C GLU A 243 29.55 7.15 25.62
N LEU A 244 29.40 8.09 24.70
CA LEU A 244 28.60 7.96 23.50
C LEU A 244 29.46 8.20 22.26
N GLU A 245 29.20 7.43 21.20
CA GLU A 245 29.83 7.59 19.88
C GLU A 245 28.76 8.06 18.88
N GLN A 246 29.11 9.09 18.10
CA GLN A 246 28.48 9.39 16.82
C GLN A 246 29.38 8.94 15.68
N TYR A 247 28.79 8.69 14.51
CA TYR A 247 29.50 8.16 13.36
C TYR A 247 29.93 9.23 12.35
N ASN A 248 29.21 10.36 12.29
CA ASN A 248 29.46 11.42 11.32
C ASN A 248 29.41 12.83 11.96
N PRO A 249 30.50 13.61 11.94
CA PRO A 249 31.87 13.09 11.90
C PRO A 249 32.09 12.12 13.07
N ARG A 250 32.97 11.14 12.91
CA ARG A 250 33.21 10.15 13.97
C ARG A 250 33.82 10.81 15.19
N PHE A 251 33.10 10.76 16.31
CA PHE A 251 33.51 11.39 17.55
C PHE A 251 32.93 10.65 18.75
N THR A 252 33.67 10.62 19.86
CA THR A 252 33.25 10.01 21.12
C THR A 252 33.37 11.04 22.22
N PHE A 253 32.29 11.21 22.98
CA PHE A 253 32.19 12.19 24.06
C PHE A 253 31.53 11.59 25.29
N ARG A 254 31.60 12.31 26.41
CA ARG A 254 31.07 11.86 27.69
C ARG A 254 30.00 12.80 28.19
N LEU A 255 28.92 12.24 28.69
CA LEU A 255 27.93 12.97 29.47
C LEU A 255 28.11 12.63 30.95
N ASP A 256 28.04 13.63 31.81
CA ASP A 256 27.93 13.40 33.25
C ASP A 256 26.63 12.64 33.53
N GLY A 257 26.67 11.67 34.45
CA GLY A 257 25.49 10.90 34.84
C GLY A 257 24.34 11.79 35.36
N LYS A 258 24.64 12.99 35.86
CA LYS A 258 23.64 14.00 36.26
C LYS A 258 22.89 14.60 35.09
N GLU A 259 23.49 14.67 33.90
CA GLU A 259 22.83 15.17 32.69
C GLU A 259 21.84 14.16 32.13
N VAL A 260 22.03 12.87 32.44
CA VAL A 260 21.19 11.78 31.92
C VAL A 260 19.95 11.60 32.79
N LEU A 261 18.77 11.82 32.19
CA LEU A 261 17.48 11.52 32.82
C LEU A 261 17.17 10.03 32.75
N LYS A 262 17.17 9.47 31.54
CA LYS A 262 16.91 8.06 31.24
C LYS A 262 17.49 7.70 29.89
N MET A 263 17.55 6.40 29.60
CA MET A 263 18.11 5.86 28.37
C MET A 263 17.22 4.72 27.88
N HIS A 264 16.76 4.83 26.63
CA HIS A 264 16.01 3.77 25.96
C HIS A 264 16.89 3.09 24.93
N ARG A 265 16.77 1.76 24.82
CA ARG A 265 17.54 0.94 23.88
C ARG A 265 16.85 0.96 22.52
N VAL A 266 17.60 1.22 21.45
CA VAL A 266 17.12 1.08 20.08
C VAL A 266 17.22 -0.39 19.68
N LEU A 267 16.12 -0.94 19.19
CA LEU A 267 16.01 -2.33 18.72
C LEU A 267 16.82 -2.52 17.43
N THR A 268 17.51 -3.64 17.32
CA THR A 268 18.18 -4.05 16.08
C THR A 268 17.24 -4.81 15.17
N MET A 269 17.64 -5.06 13.93
CA MET A 269 16.88 -5.94 13.03
C MET A 269 16.69 -7.34 13.64
N ASP A 270 17.71 -7.86 14.33
CA ASP A 270 17.61 -9.15 15.02
C ASP A 270 16.55 -9.13 16.13
N ASP A 271 16.40 -8.03 16.86
CA ASP A 271 15.33 -7.88 17.87
C ASP A 271 13.92 -7.87 17.24
N LEU A 272 13.80 -7.56 15.93
CA LEU A 272 12.53 -7.47 15.19
C LEU A 272 12.20 -8.76 14.42
N LEU A 273 13.18 -9.63 14.20
CA LEU A 273 13.05 -10.85 13.38
C LEU A 273 13.31 -12.16 14.14
N SER A 274 13.77 -12.10 15.40
CA SER A 274 14.07 -13.29 16.21
C SER A 274 12.86 -14.05 16.73
#